data_AF-A0A9W9YTA2-F1
#
_entry.id   AF-A0A9W9YTA2-F1
#
_cell.length_a   1.000
_cell.length_b   1.000
_cell.length_c   1.000
_cell.angle_alpha   90.00
_cell.angle_beta   90.00
_cell.angle_gamma   90.00
#
_symmetry.space_group_name_H-M   'P 1'
#
loop_
_entity.id
_entity.type
_entity.pdbx_description
1 polymer ?
#
loop_
_entity_poly.entity_id
_entity_poly.type
_entity_poly.pdbx_seq_one_letter_code
_entity_poly.pdbx_strand_id
1 'polypeptide(L)'
;MLMMFAVHCTWVTSNAYSSPSVVLASTNYDGSRNILDDFREAYFWLRQNTDDNARVMSWWDYGYQIAGMANRTTLVDNNTWNNSHIALVGKAMSSNETSAYKIMKMLDVDYVLVIFGGVIGYSGDDINKFLWMVRIAEGEHPQEIKESDYFTPNGEFRVDSAGSPILLNCLITRCVIIALERCRVKDYANRVKSGLPTRTTNLKPKNKYIPRRNNRKGYIKDKLNVIQGKRIQRKGKKKTKSKKAKKST
;
A
#
# COMPACT_ATOMS: atom_id res chain seq x y z
N MET A 1 -9.82 45.92 -19.65
CA MET A 1 -8.91 44.80 -19.35
C MET A 1 -9.05 44.23 -17.93
N LEU A 2 -9.18 45.07 -16.88
CA LEU A 2 -9.24 44.59 -15.48
C LEU A 2 -10.40 43.62 -15.17
N MET A 3 -11.60 43.84 -15.72
CA MET A 3 -12.75 42.93 -15.51
C MET A 3 -12.51 41.52 -16.10
N MET A 4 -11.90 41.43 -17.29
CA MET A 4 -11.55 40.15 -17.90
C MET A 4 -10.50 39.40 -17.08
N PHE A 5 -9.52 40.13 -16.52
CA PHE A 5 -8.53 39.56 -15.61
C PHE A 5 -9.18 39.02 -14.33
N ALA A 6 -10.06 39.79 -13.69
CA ALA A 6 -10.74 39.36 -12.47
C ALA A 6 -11.63 38.12 -12.70
N VAL A 7 -12.39 38.08 -13.79
CA VAL A 7 -13.21 36.93 -14.17
C VAL A 7 -12.32 35.71 -14.47
N HIS A 8 -11.23 35.90 -15.22
CA HIS A 8 -10.27 34.84 -15.51
C HIS A 8 -9.65 34.26 -14.24
N CYS A 9 -9.09 35.09 -13.36
CA CYS A 9 -8.49 34.63 -12.11
C CYS A 9 -9.48 33.89 -11.21
N THR A 10 -10.72 34.38 -11.10
CA THR A 10 -11.77 33.73 -10.30
C THR A 10 -12.13 32.37 -10.88
N TRP A 11 -12.34 32.29 -12.20
CA TRP A 11 -12.70 31.05 -12.87
C TRP A 11 -11.58 30.02 -12.80
N VAL A 12 -10.33 30.42 -13.08
CA VAL A 12 -9.16 29.53 -13.00
C VAL A 12 -8.95 29.03 -11.57
N THR A 13 -9.04 29.92 -10.57
CA THR A 13 -8.88 29.52 -9.15
C THR A 13 -9.94 28.50 -8.74
N SER A 14 -11.20 28.73 -9.13
CA SER A 14 -12.32 27.86 -8.78
C SER A 14 -12.32 26.50 -9.49
N ASN A 15 -11.78 26.40 -10.71
CA ASN A 15 -11.87 25.18 -11.51
C ASN A 15 -10.57 24.37 -11.55
N ALA A 16 -9.41 25.02 -11.44
CA ALA A 16 -8.12 24.36 -11.60
C ALA A 16 -7.37 24.17 -10.26
N TYR A 17 -7.35 25.19 -9.40
CA TYR A 17 -6.48 25.18 -8.21
C TYR A 17 -7.18 24.67 -6.94
N SER A 18 -8.49 24.88 -6.80
CA SER A 18 -9.25 24.47 -5.61
C SER A 18 -9.68 23.00 -5.64
N SER A 19 -8.71 22.06 -5.62
CA SER A 19 -8.96 20.62 -5.58
C SER A 19 -8.13 19.94 -4.49
N PRO A 20 -8.74 19.34 -3.44
CA PRO A 20 -8.00 18.65 -2.39
C PRO A 20 -7.43 17.32 -2.90
N SER A 21 -6.18 17.01 -2.53
CA SER A 21 -5.51 15.75 -2.93
C SER A 21 -5.71 14.59 -1.95
N VAL A 22 -6.24 14.86 -0.75
CA VAL A 22 -6.51 13.84 0.29
C VAL A 22 -7.86 13.17 0.08
N VAL A 23 -8.83 13.93 -0.44
CA VAL A 23 -10.20 13.49 -0.66
C VAL A 23 -10.49 13.60 -2.15
N LEU A 24 -10.78 12.47 -2.79
CA LEU A 24 -11.05 12.46 -4.22
C LEU A 24 -12.54 12.74 -4.47
N ALA A 25 -12.84 13.57 -5.46
CA ALA A 25 -14.20 13.82 -5.91
C ALA A 25 -14.43 13.18 -7.28
N SER A 26 -15.52 12.44 -7.40
CA SER A 26 -16.00 11.89 -8.67
C SER A 26 -17.41 12.43 -8.92
N THR A 27 -17.68 12.85 -10.14
CA THR A 27 -19.01 13.34 -10.55
C THR A 27 -19.74 12.22 -11.26
N ASN A 28 -20.95 11.90 -10.79
CA ASN A 28 -21.82 10.93 -11.45
C ASN A 28 -22.46 11.53 -12.71
N TYR A 29 -23.06 10.68 -13.53
CA TYR A 29 -23.76 11.09 -14.75
C TYR A 29 -24.93 12.06 -14.49
N ASP A 30 -25.55 11.97 -13.31
CA ASP A 30 -26.65 12.84 -12.86
C ASP A 30 -26.17 14.19 -12.28
N GLY A 31 -24.86 14.46 -12.29
CA GLY A 31 -24.26 15.67 -11.73
C GLY A 31 -24.06 15.62 -10.20
N SER A 32 -24.44 14.53 -9.53
CA SER A 32 -24.18 14.37 -8.10
C SER A 32 -22.69 14.12 -7.84
N ARG A 33 -22.18 14.69 -6.74
CA ARG A 33 -20.77 14.55 -6.34
C ARG A 33 -20.60 13.40 -5.35
N ASN A 34 -19.87 12.38 -5.76
CA ASN A 34 -19.37 11.34 -4.89
C ASN A 34 -18.01 11.75 -4.31
N ILE A 35 -17.89 11.63 -3.00
CA ILE A 35 -16.64 11.89 -2.27
C ILE A 35 -16.03 10.54 -1.89
N LEU A 36 -14.80 10.30 -2.32
CA LEU A 36 -14.00 9.12 -2.01
C LEU A 36 -12.93 9.52 -1.00
N ASP A 37 -12.94 8.88 0.15
CA ASP A 37 -12.13 9.26 1.31
C ASP A 37 -11.24 8.12 1.83
N ASP A 38 -10.80 7.30 0.88
CA ASP A 38 -10.11 6.03 1.16
C ASP A 38 -8.76 6.27 1.86
N PHE A 39 -8.09 7.39 1.58
CA PHE A 39 -6.83 7.77 2.22
C PHE A 39 -7.00 7.99 3.73
N ARG A 40 -7.96 8.83 4.14
CA ARG A 40 -8.17 9.13 5.55
C ARG A 40 -8.66 7.89 6.29
N GLU A 41 -9.54 7.10 5.68
CA GLU A 41 -10.02 5.84 6.25
C GLU A 41 -8.85 4.88 6.55
N ALA A 42 -7.96 4.67 5.58
CA ALA A 42 -6.84 3.77 5.76
C ALA A 42 -5.79 4.27 6.76
N TYR A 43 -5.47 5.57 6.73
CA TYR A 43 -4.57 6.18 7.72
C TYR A 43 -5.16 6.12 9.13
N PHE A 44 -6.47 6.32 9.26
CA PHE A 44 -7.15 6.20 10.54
C PHE A 44 -7.17 4.75 11.04
N TRP A 45 -7.37 3.77 10.15
CA TRP A 45 -7.26 2.36 10.49
C TRP A 45 -5.86 2.03 11.02
N LEU A 46 -4.80 2.47 10.34
CA LEU A 46 -3.41 2.32 10.79
C LEU A 46 -3.22 2.90 12.18
N ARG A 47 -3.76 4.10 12.43
CA ARG A 47 -3.64 4.78 13.73
C ARG A 47 -4.32 4.06 14.88
N GLN A 48 -5.47 3.44 14.65
CA GLN A 48 -6.27 2.83 15.72
C GLN A 48 -5.99 1.35 15.94
N ASN A 49 -5.51 0.63 14.93
CA ASN A 49 -5.48 -0.84 14.93
C ASN A 49 -4.05 -1.42 14.93
N THR A 50 -3.02 -0.58 14.94
CA THR A 50 -1.62 -1.03 14.97
C THR A 50 -0.90 -0.54 16.22
N ASP A 51 0.22 -1.18 16.58
CA ASP A 51 1.08 -0.73 17.69
C ASP A 51 1.58 0.71 17.42
N ASP A 52 1.70 1.52 18.47
CA ASP A 52 2.19 2.90 18.35
C ASP A 52 3.61 2.97 17.80
N ASN A 53 4.42 1.92 18.01
CA ASN A 53 5.78 1.81 17.48
C ASN A 53 5.84 1.04 16.16
N ALA A 54 4.70 0.76 15.51
CA ALA A 54 4.67 0.04 14.25
C ALA A 54 5.34 0.85 13.13
N ARG A 55 6.19 0.18 12.33
CA ARG A 55 6.92 0.80 11.23
C ARG A 55 6.25 0.49 9.90
N VAL A 56 5.87 1.53 9.17
CA VAL A 56 5.14 1.45 7.90
C VAL A 56 6.09 1.76 6.75
N MET A 57 6.24 0.81 5.83
CA MET A 57 6.94 1.00 4.56
C MET A 57 5.96 1.43 3.47
N SER A 58 6.23 2.57 2.84
CA SER A 58 5.47 3.12 1.71
C SER A 58 6.42 3.78 0.73
N TRP A 59 5.92 4.18 -0.44
CA TRP A 59 6.65 5.12 -1.28
C TRP A 59 6.82 6.48 -0.60
N TRP A 60 7.87 7.22 -0.97
CA TRP A 60 8.28 8.46 -0.29
C TRP A 60 7.24 9.59 -0.40
N ASP A 61 6.44 9.62 -1.48
CA ASP A 61 5.37 10.61 -1.70
C ASP A 61 4.37 10.72 -0.53
N TYR A 62 4.20 9.63 0.22
CA TYR A 62 3.17 9.52 1.26
C TYR A 62 3.71 9.66 2.68
N GLY A 63 5.03 9.84 2.85
CA GLY A 63 5.68 9.80 4.16
C GLY A 63 5.10 10.81 5.14
N TYR A 64 4.94 12.08 4.72
CA TYR A 64 4.34 13.11 5.56
C TYR A 64 2.85 12.86 5.87
N GLN A 65 2.10 12.30 4.92
CA GLN A 65 0.68 12.00 5.15
C GLN A 65 0.50 10.90 6.18
N ILE A 66 1.31 9.84 6.12
CA ILE A 66 1.28 8.73 7.09
C ILE A 66 1.72 9.25 8.47
N ALA A 67 2.82 9.99 8.54
CA ALA A 67 3.30 10.55 9.80
C ALA A 67 2.27 11.49 10.44
N GLY A 68 1.63 12.37 9.65
CA GLY A 68 0.64 13.33 10.15
C GLY A 68 -0.72 12.71 10.50
N MET A 69 -1.30 11.90 9.61
CA MET A 69 -2.66 11.37 9.78
C MET A 69 -2.68 10.05 10.54
N ALA A 70 -1.82 9.11 10.15
CA ALA A 70 -1.75 7.78 10.77
C ALA A 70 -0.97 7.77 12.08
N ASN A 71 -0.12 8.79 12.33
CA ASN A 71 0.74 8.89 13.50
C ASN A 71 1.57 7.60 13.70
N ARG A 72 2.27 7.18 12.66
CA ARG A 72 3.16 5.99 12.64
C ARG A 72 4.51 6.32 12.06
N THR A 73 5.52 5.56 12.47
CA THR A 73 6.88 5.70 11.97
C THR A 73 6.97 5.24 10.52
N THR A 74 7.42 6.13 9.64
CA THR A 74 7.71 5.84 8.23
C THR A 74 9.20 5.58 8.03
N LEU A 75 9.56 4.80 7.00
CA LEU A 75 10.96 4.51 6.68
C LEU A 75 11.58 5.58 5.78
N VAL A 76 10.81 6.09 4.82
CA VAL A 76 11.20 7.12 3.87
C VAL A 76 10.16 8.24 3.89
N ASP A 77 10.58 9.46 3.59
CA ASP A 77 9.76 10.66 3.63
C ASP A 77 9.94 11.55 2.41
N ASN A 78 9.09 12.58 2.30
CA ASN A 78 9.07 13.52 1.20
C ASN A 78 10.27 14.48 1.18
N ASN A 79 11.15 14.47 2.19
CA ASN A 79 12.33 15.35 2.22
C ASN A 79 13.48 14.83 1.34
N THR A 80 13.45 13.54 1.02
CA THR A 80 14.36 12.88 0.06
C THR A 80 15.86 13.17 0.23
N TRP A 81 16.33 13.33 1.46
CA TRP A 81 17.73 13.68 1.73
C TRP A 81 18.70 12.49 1.65
N ASN A 82 18.20 11.26 1.78
CA ASN A 82 18.99 10.04 1.74
C ASN A 82 18.53 9.13 0.59
N ASN A 83 19.15 9.31 -0.58
CA ASN A 83 18.80 8.60 -1.81
C ASN A 83 19.03 7.08 -1.70
N SER A 84 20.10 6.64 -1.06
CA SER A 84 20.38 5.21 -0.89
C SER A 84 19.31 4.50 -0.05
N HIS A 85 18.72 5.18 0.94
CA HIS A 85 17.60 4.62 1.70
C HIS A 85 16.33 4.51 0.83
N ILE A 86 16.04 5.50 -0.02
CA ILE A 86 14.93 5.45 -0.97
C ILE A 86 15.14 4.32 -1.99
N ALA A 87 16.37 4.16 -2.50
CA ALA A 87 16.72 3.08 -3.41
C ALA A 87 16.53 1.70 -2.79
N LEU A 88 16.79 1.55 -1.49
CA LEU A 88 16.59 0.30 -0.77
C LEU A 88 15.10 -0.03 -0.60
N VAL A 89 14.23 0.97 -0.38
CA VAL A 89 12.76 0.79 -0.42
C VAL A 89 12.28 0.50 -1.85
N GLY A 90 12.78 1.22 -2.85
CA GLY A 90 12.48 0.97 -4.27
C GLY A 90 12.84 -0.46 -4.68
N LYS A 91 14.02 -0.92 -4.28
CA LYS A 91 14.49 -2.29 -4.47
C LYS A 91 13.59 -3.31 -3.77
N ALA A 92 13.14 -3.04 -2.55
CA ALA A 92 12.21 -3.93 -1.86
C ALA A 92 10.87 -4.03 -2.61
N MET A 93 10.34 -2.93 -3.14
CA MET A 93 9.08 -2.90 -3.90
C MET A 93 9.20 -3.55 -5.29
N SER A 94 10.36 -3.45 -5.93
CA SER A 94 10.61 -3.97 -7.28
C SER A 94 11.16 -5.41 -7.33
N SER A 95 11.62 -5.94 -6.19
CA SER A 95 12.12 -7.32 -6.07
C SER A 95 11.01 -8.36 -5.91
N ASN A 96 11.36 -9.64 -6.08
CA ASN A 96 10.49 -10.75 -5.66
C ASN A 96 10.28 -10.78 -4.13
N GLU A 97 9.25 -11.49 -3.67
CA GLU A 97 8.91 -11.56 -2.23
C GLU A 97 10.08 -12.03 -1.35
N THR A 98 10.88 -12.98 -1.80
CA THR A 98 11.99 -13.54 -1.00
C THR A 98 13.08 -12.52 -0.74
N SER A 99 13.51 -11.79 -1.77
CA SER A 99 14.51 -10.73 -1.65
C SER A 99 13.95 -9.52 -0.91
N ALA A 100 12.73 -9.11 -1.25
CA ALA A 100 12.03 -8.03 -0.56
C ALA A 100 11.86 -8.31 0.94
N TYR A 101 11.53 -9.55 1.31
CA TYR A 101 11.39 -9.96 2.71
C TYR A 101 12.70 -9.84 3.51
N LYS A 102 13.84 -10.16 2.90
CA LYS A 102 15.15 -9.95 3.55
C LYS A 102 15.40 -8.47 3.84
N ILE A 103 15.07 -7.60 2.88
CA ILE A 103 15.22 -6.15 3.01
C ILE A 103 14.26 -5.61 4.08
N MET A 104 12.98 -5.96 4.02
CA MET A 104 11.98 -5.57 5.02
C MET A 104 12.36 -6.01 6.43
N LYS A 105 12.95 -7.20 6.58
CA LYS A 105 13.45 -7.71 7.86
C LYS A 105 14.67 -6.94 8.36
N MET A 106 15.57 -6.52 7.46
CA MET A 106 16.73 -5.69 7.81
C MET A 106 16.30 -4.32 8.34
N LEU A 107 15.23 -3.76 7.78
CA LEU A 107 14.67 -2.46 8.15
C LEU A 107 13.64 -2.51 9.29
N ASP A 108 13.34 -3.70 9.81
CA ASP A 108 12.35 -3.93 10.88
C ASP A 108 10.93 -3.42 10.51
N VAL A 109 10.48 -3.69 9.28
CA VAL A 109 9.15 -3.28 8.79
C VAL A 109 8.04 -4.18 9.35
N ASP A 110 6.97 -3.57 9.87
CA ASP A 110 5.78 -4.28 10.34
C ASP A 110 4.64 -4.30 9.30
N TYR A 111 4.43 -3.17 8.61
CA TYR A 111 3.35 -2.98 7.64
C TYR A 111 3.87 -2.41 6.33
N VAL A 112 3.27 -2.85 5.23
CA VAL A 112 3.50 -2.28 3.89
C VAL A 112 2.22 -1.62 3.41
N LEU A 113 2.34 -0.38 2.94
CA LEU A 113 1.26 0.39 2.36
C LEU A 113 1.49 0.55 0.86
N VAL A 114 0.52 0.11 0.06
CA VAL A 114 0.51 0.28 -1.40
C VAL A 114 -0.82 0.89 -1.82
N ILE A 115 -0.75 1.97 -2.60
CA ILE A 115 -1.92 2.64 -3.17
C ILE A 115 -2.21 2.05 -4.54
N PHE A 116 -3.43 1.55 -4.69
CA PHE A 116 -3.90 0.92 -5.92
C PHE A 116 -5.15 1.63 -6.44
N GLY A 117 -5.05 2.17 -7.65
CA GLY A 117 -6.09 2.99 -8.27
C GLY A 117 -6.95 2.28 -9.32
N GLY A 118 -6.63 1.02 -9.66
CA GLY A 118 -7.17 0.37 -10.86
C GLY A 118 -8.69 0.15 -10.86
N VAL A 119 -9.35 0.09 -9.71
CA VAL A 119 -10.82 -0.07 -9.63
C VAL A 119 -11.57 1.21 -10.00
N ILE A 120 -11.01 2.37 -9.65
CA ILE A 120 -11.65 3.68 -9.85
C ILE A 120 -11.01 4.50 -10.97
N GLY A 121 -9.96 3.97 -11.61
CA GLY A 121 -9.18 4.70 -12.61
C GLY A 121 -8.36 5.84 -12.02
N TYR A 122 -7.86 5.71 -10.80
CA TYR A 122 -6.99 6.72 -10.20
C TYR A 122 -5.58 6.63 -10.80
N SER A 123 -5.16 7.70 -11.47
CA SER A 123 -3.88 7.74 -12.19
C SER A 123 -2.65 7.84 -11.28
N GLY A 124 -2.81 8.36 -10.07
CA GLY A 124 -1.69 8.57 -9.12
C GLY A 124 -1.28 7.33 -8.33
N ASP A 125 -1.56 6.13 -8.83
CA ASP A 125 -1.29 4.89 -8.12
C ASP A 125 0.18 4.45 -8.17
N ASP A 126 0.54 3.47 -7.34
CA ASP A 126 1.94 3.04 -7.23
C ASP A 126 2.40 2.19 -8.41
N ILE A 127 1.48 1.68 -9.24
CA ILE A 127 1.81 0.97 -10.48
C ILE A 127 2.30 1.95 -11.55
N ASN A 128 1.64 3.10 -11.73
CA ASN A 128 2.10 4.12 -12.66
C ASN A 128 3.44 4.75 -12.25
N LYS A 129 3.74 4.75 -10.94
CA LYS A 129 5.00 5.24 -10.40
C LYS A 129 6.09 4.15 -10.29
N PHE A 130 5.75 2.90 -10.60
CA PHE A 130 6.62 1.76 -10.38
C PHE A 130 7.97 1.88 -11.09
N LEU A 131 7.98 2.37 -12.34
CA LEU A 131 9.20 2.49 -13.12
C LEU A 131 10.20 3.48 -12.50
N TRP A 132 9.71 4.50 -11.79
CA TRP A 132 10.58 5.39 -10.98
C TRP A 132 11.23 4.65 -9.82
N MET A 133 10.50 3.73 -9.17
CA MET A 133 11.05 2.89 -8.10
C MET A 133 12.18 2.01 -8.64
N VAL A 134 11.99 1.44 -9.83
CA VAL A 134 12.99 0.61 -10.51
C VAL A 134 14.23 1.42 -10.87
N ARG A 135 14.08 2.60 -11.49
CA ARG A 135 15.20 3.46 -11.88
C ARG A 135 16.04 3.93 -10.71
N ILE A 136 15.40 4.33 -9.60
CA ILE A 136 16.10 4.76 -8.39
C ILE A 136 16.84 3.55 -7.77
N ALA A 137 16.22 2.37 -7.75
CA ALA A 137 16.84 1.15 -7.26
C ALA A 137 18.03 0.69 -8.14
N GLU A 138 17.90 0.77 -9.47
CA GLU A 138 18.97 0.43 -10.42
C GLU A 138 20.17 1.37 -10.28
N GLY A 139 19.94 2.67 -10.04
CA GLY A 139 21.01 3.64 -9.86
C GLY A 139 21.99 3.28 -8.73
N GLU A 140 21.50 2.71 -7.63
CA GLU A 140 22.34 2.29 -6.48
C GLU A 140 22.66 0.78 -6.49
N HIS A 141 21.84 -0.05 -7.14
CA HIS A 141 21.95 -1.51 -7.15
C HIS A 141 21.85 -2.12 -8.56
N PRO A 142 22.74 -1.75 -9.50
CA PRO A 142 22.62 -2.11 -10.93
C PRO A 142 22.83 -3.61 -11.21
N GLN A 143 23.43 -4.34 -10.27
CA GLN A 143 23.66 -5.79 -10.40
C GLN A 143 22.42 -6.62 -10.04
N GLU A 144 21.45 -6.03 -9.33
CA GLU A 144 20.29 -6.76 -8.81
C GLU A 144 18.98 -6.34 -9.50
N ILE A 145 18.85 -5.06 -9.85
CA ILE A 145 17.67 -4.51 -10.53
C ILE A 145 18.12 -3.88 -11.84
N LYS A 146 17.43 -4.20 -12.93
CA LYS A 146 17.61 -3.61 -14.25
C LYS A 146 16.27 -3.19 -14.83
N GLU A 147 16.16 -1.96 -15.31
CA GLU A 147 14.91 -1.45 -15.89
C GLU A 147 14.41 -2.31 -17.07
N SER A 148 15.33 -2.77 -17.93
CA SER A 148 15.01 -3.60 -19.10
C SER A 148 14.23 -4.87 -18.76
N ASP A 149 14.44 -5.43 -17.58
CA ASP A 149 13.88 -6.71 -17.16
C ASP A 149 12.37 -6.63 -16.89
N TYR A 150 11.81 -5.43 -16.71
CA TYR A 150 10.39 -5.20 -16.46
C TYR A 150 9.57 -5.00 -17.73
N PHE A 151 10.22 -4.89 -18.89
CA PHE A 151 9.55 -4.75 -20.19
C PHE A 151 9.36 -6.10 -20.88
N THR A 152 8.39 -6.16 -21.79
CA THR A 152 8.27 -7.28 -22.72
C THR A 152 9.43 -7.27 -23.73
N PRO A 153 9.67 -8.35 -24.47
CA PRO A 153 10.67 -8.35 -25.55
C PRO A 153 10.45 -7.27 -26.62
N ASN A 154 9.22 -6.76 -26.74
CA ASN A 154 8.85 -5.67 -27.65
C ASN A 154 9.06 -4.27 -27.03
N GLY A 155 9.55 -4.17 -25.79
CA GLY A 155 9.75 -2.90 -25.08
C GLY A 155 8.47 -2.32 -24.46
N GLU A 156 7.41 -3.11 -24.30
CA GLU A 156 6.14 -2.65 -23.73
C GLU A 156 6.10 -2.87 -22.21
N PHE A 157 5.60 -1.89 -21.45
CA PHE A 157 5.32 -2.07 -20.01
C PHE A 157 3.88 -2.57 -19.85
N ARG A 158 3.72 -3.86 -19.57
CA ARG A 158 2.40 -4.52 -19.50
C ARG A 158 2.19 -5.23 -18.18
N VAL A 159 1.02 -5.02 -17.59
CA VAL A 159 0.58 -5.62 -16.32
C VAL A 159 -0.37 -6.81 -16.51
N ASP A 160 -0.69 -7.15 -17.76
CA ASP A 160 -1.49 -8.33 -18.09
C ASP A 160 -0.62 -9.60 -18.17
N SER A 161 -1.22 -10.73 -18.53
CA SER A 161 -0.52 -12.01 -18.64
C SER A 161 0.60 -12.04 -19.67
N ALA A 162 0.68 -11.05 -20.57
CA ALA A 162 1.75 -10.91 -21.55
C ALA A 162 2.90 -10.01 -21.05
N GLY A 163 2.79 -9.47 -19.83
CA GLY A 163 3.84 -8.72 -19.16
C GLY A 163 5.08 -9.53 -18.83
N SER A 164 6.16 -8.84 -18.49
CA SER A 164 7.41 -9.50 -18.08
C SER A 164 7.16 -10.44 -16.88
N PRO A 165 7.69 -11.67 -16.89
CA PRO A 165 7.62 -12.57 -15.74
C PRO A 165 8.21 -11.97 -14.46
N ILE A 166 9.19 -11.06 -14.59
CA ILE A 166 9.82 -10.38 -13.45
C ILE A 166 8.85 -9.36 -12.84
N LEU A 167 8.17 -8.57 -13.69
CA LEU A 167 7.14 -7.63 -13.26
C LEU A 167 5.95 -8.34 -12.59
N LEU A 168 5.50 -9.47 -13.15
CA LEU A 168 4.38 -10.24 -12.60
C LEU A 168 4.73 -10.92 -11.25
N ASN A 169 6.00 -11.17 -10.99
CA ASN A 169 6.48 -11.78 -9.74
C ASN A 169 7.06 -10.79 -8.72
N CYS A 170 7.05 -9.49 -9.01
CA CYS A 170 7.53 -8.50 -8.07
C CYS A 170 6.54 -8.30 -6.90
N LEU A 171 7.04 -7.80 -5.78
CA LEU A 171 6.27 -7.62 -4.56
C LEU A 171 5.03 -6.75 -4.80
N ILE A 172 5.19 -5.61 -5.46
CA ILE A 172 4.09 -4.65 -5.61
C ILE A 172 2.94 -5.23 -6.45
N THR A 173 3.25 -5.90 -7.57
CA THR A 173 2.26 -6.53 -8.44
C THR A 173 1.51 -7.62 -7.69
N ARG A 174 2.22 -8.44 -6.88
CA ARG A 174 1.56 -9.45 -6.05
C ARG A 174 0.67 -8.85 -4.97
N CYS A 175 1.09 -7.75 -4.32
CA CYS A 175 0.26 -7.06 -3.33
C CYS A 175 -1.04 -6.54 -3.95
N VAL A 176 -0.96 -5.99 -5.17
CA VAL A 176 -2.12 -5.52 -5.93
C VAL A 176 -3.02 -6.67 -6.39
N ILE A 177 -2.47 -7.77 -6.88
CA ILE A 177 -3.25 -8.93 -7.31
C ILE A 177 -4.01 -9.56 -6.13
N ILE A 178 -3.34 -9.76 -4.98
CA ILE A 178 -3.98 -10.30 -3.77
C ILE A 178 -5.14 -9.42 -3.32
N ALA A 179 -4.98 -8.10 -3.44
CA ALA A 179 -6.05 -7.16 -3.16
C ALA A 179 -7.25 -7.34 -4.09
N LEU A 180 -7.00 -7.39 -5.40
CA LEU A 180 -8.04 -7.61 -6.41
C LEU A 180 -8.79 -8.93 -6.18
N GLU A 181 -8.09 -9.99 -5.78
CA GLU A 181 -8.71 -11.27 -5.45
C GLU A 181 -9.59 -11.20 -4.19
N ARG A 182 -9.21 -10.39 -3.20
CA ARG A 182 -9.98 -10.13 -1.97
C ARG A 182 -11.17 -9.19 -2.20
N CYS A 183 -11.05 -8.25 -3.13
CA CYS A 183 -12.10 -7.33 -3.54
C CYS A 183 -13.21 -7.98 -4.38
N ARG A 184 -13.34 -9.32 -4.40
CA ARG A 184 -14.54 -10.02 -4.92
C ARG A 184 -15.75 -9.78 -4.02
N VAL A 185 -16.18 -8.52 -3.97
CA VAL A 185 -17.46 -8.07 -3.44
C VAL A 185 -18.52 -8.37 -4.50
N LYS A 186 -19.58 -9.06 -4.07
CA LYS A 186 -20.80 -9.35 -4.84
C LYS A 186 -21.34 -8.05 -5.47
N ASP A 187 -21.25 -7.87 -6.79
CA ASP A 187 -22.26 -8.37 -7.74
C ASP A 187 -21.78 -8.19 -9.19
N TYR A 188 -22.14 -9.18 -9.98
CA TYR A 188 -21.59 -9.50 -11.30
C TYR A 188 -22.78 -9.47 -12.28
N ALA A 189 -23.34 -8.29 -12.57
CA ALA A 189 -24.50 -8.18 -13.47
C ALA A 189 -24.17 -8.62 -14.92
N ASN A 190 -22.92 -8.99 -15.22
CA ASN A 190 -22.56 -9.73 -16.42
C ASN A 190 -21.49 -10.80 -16.13
N ARG A 191 -21.98 -12.02 -15.86
CA ARG A 191 -21.54 -13.33 -16.39
C ARG A 191 -21.34 -14.45 -15.34
N VAL A 192 -22.21 -15.45 -15.50
CA VAL A 192 -22.09 -16.92 -15.39
C VAL A 192 -21.21 -17.53 -14.28
N LYS A 193 -21.85 -18.39 -13.48
CA LYS A 193 -21.27 -19.16 -12.36
C LYS A 193 -20.08 -20.03 -12.80
N SER A 194 -18.94 -19.85 -12.15
CA SER A 194 -17.84 -20.82 -12.16
C SER A 194 -18.16 -21.99 -11.22
N GLY A 195 -18.04 -23.23 -11.71
CA GLY A 195 -18.24 -24.47 -10.96
C GLY A 195 -16.98 -24.99 -10.24
N LEU A 196 -16.03 -24.12 -9.89
CA LEU A 196 -14.79 -24.51 -9.19
C LEU A 196 -14.98 -24.45 -7.66
N PRO A 197 -14.47 -25.43 -6.89
CA PRO A 197 -14.67 -25.49 -5.44
C PRO A 197 -13.84 -24.45 -4.67
N THR A 198 -14.44 -23.92 -3.60
CA THR A 198 -13.90 -22.90 -2.67
C THR A 198 -12.64 -23.39 -1.93
N ARG A 199 -11.57 -22.57 -1.87
CA ARG A 199 -10.35 -22.90 -1.12
C ARG A 199 -10.56 -22.75 0.39
N THR A 200 -10.47 -23.86 1.10
CA THR A 200 -10.58 -24.02 2.56
C THR A 200 -9.37 -23.42 3.29
N THR A 201 -9.60 -22.49 4.21
CA THR A 201 -8.63 -22.11 5.26
C THR A 201 -8.92 -22.93 6.51
N ASN A 202 -7.99 -23.81 6.88
CA ASN A 202 -8.11 -24.64 8.09
C ASN A 202 -7.86 -23.81 9.36
N LEU A 203 -8.86 -23.05 9.80
CA LEU A 203 -9.03 -22.57 11.18
C LEU A 203 -10.54 -22.56 11.50
N LYS A 204 -11.00 -23.44 12.40
CA LYS A 204 -12.37 -23.41 12.93
C LYS A 204 -12.47 -22.35 14.04
N PRO A 205 -13.21 -21.23 13.88
CA PRO A 205 -13.59 -20.40 15.01
C PRO A 205 -14.64 -21.14 15.85
N LYS A 206 -14.36 -21.35 17.13
CA LYS A 206 -15.23 -22.11 18.04
C LYS A 206 -16.52 -21.40 18.45
N ASN A 207 -16.73 -20.12 18.12
CA ASN A 207 -17.95 -19.40 18.52
C ASN A 207 -18.60 -18.66 17.33
N LYS A 208 -19.88 -18.98 17.09
CA LYS A 208 -20.80 -18.21 16.24
C LYS A 208 -21.17 -16.91 16.97
N TYR A 209 -20.97 -15.76 16.34
CA TYR A 209 -21.55 -14.51 16.80
C TYR A 209 -22.89 -14.26 16.10
N ILE A 210 -23.94 -14.07 16.89
CA ILE A 210 -25.27 -13.61 16.49
C ILE A 210 -25.33 -12.12 16.82
N PRO A 211 -25.53 -11.20 15.86
CA PRO A 211 -25.72 -9.79 16.18
C PRO A 211 -27.17 -9.56 16.62
N ARG A 212 -27.35 -9.05 17.84
CA ARG A 212 -28.63 -8.49 18.32
C ARG A 212 -28.55 -6.96 18.22
N ARG A 213 -29.51 -6.37 17.49
CA ARG A 213 -29.84 -4.93 17.39
C ARG A 213 -28.78 -4.00 16.76
N ASN A 214 -28.86 -3.78 15.45
CA ASN A 214 -29.34 -2.52 14.88
C ASN A 214 -29.25 -2.52 13.34
N ASN A 215 -30.32 -2.05 12.71
CA ASN A 215 -30.68 -2.28 11.32
C ASN A 215 -30.09 -1.25 10.34
N ARG A 216 -28.79 -0.94 10.43
CA ARG A 216 -28.08 -0.11 9.44
C ARG A 216 -26.89 -0.88 8.89
N LYS A 217 -27.02 -1.34 7.64
CA LYS A 217 -25.93 -1.97 6.87
C LYS A 217 -24.91 -0.88 6.52
N GLY A 218 -23.87 -0.76 7.34
CA GLY A 218 -22.65 -0.04 6.96
C GLY A 218 -21.80 -0.96 6.07
N TYR A 219 -21.47 -0.49 4.87
CA TYR A 219 -20.53 -1.16 3.98
C TYR A 219 -19.13 -0.64 4.31
N ILE A 220 -18.18 -1.54 4.59
CA ILE A 220 -16.75 -1.23 4.60
C ILE A 220 -16.30 -1.24 3.13
N LYS A 221 -15.78 -0.12 2.62
CA LYS A 221 -15.30 0.01 1.23
C LYS A 221 -13.80 -0.26 1.22
N ASP A 222 -13.43 -1.52 1.04
CA ASP A 222 -12.06 -2.00 0.83
C ASP A 222 -11.39 -1.30 -0.36
N LYS A 223 -10.49 -0.34 -0.13
CA LYS A 223 -9.73 0.33 -1.21
C LYS A 223 -8.28 0.70 -0.89
N LEU A 224 -7.75 0.30 0.27
CA LEU A 224 -6.35 0.47 0.61
C LEU A 224 -5.81 -0.80 1.27
N ASN A 225 -4.73 -1.36 0.72
CA ASN A 225 -4.21 -2.63 1.18
C ASN A 225 -3.15 -2.42 2.22
N VAL A 226 -3.54 -2.60 3.49
CA VAL A 226 -2.60 -2.74 4.57
C VAL A 226 -2.32 -4.22 4.77
N ILE A 227 -1.18 -4.69 4.25
CA ILE A 227 -0.76 -6.08 4.46
C ILE A 227 0.09 -6.12 5.73
N GLN A 228 -0.45 -6.74 6.79
CA GLN A 228 0.30 -7.02 8.00
C GLN A 228 1.29 -8.16 7.74
N GLY A 229 2.58 -7.91 7.96
CA GLY A 229 3.59 -8.96 7.94
C GLY A 229 3.40 -9.95 9.10
N LYS A 230 3.68 -11.24 8.89
CA LYS A 230 3.71 -12.21 10.00
C LYS A 230 4.93 -11.92 10.90
N ARG A 231 4.70 -11.33 12.07
CA ARG A 231 5.72 -11.17 13.12
C ARG A 231 6.07 -12.54 13.70
N ILE A 232 7.35 -12.93 13.65
CA ILE A 232 7.83 -14.15 14.31
C ILE A 232 7.94 -13.85 15.81
N GLN A 233 7.33 -14.68 16.66
CA GLN A 233 7.51 -14.61 18.11
C GLN A 233 9.00 -14.65 18.46
N ARG A 234 9.52 -13.58 19.09
CA ARG A 234 10.86 -13.57 19.66
C ARG A 234 10.95 -14.72 20.67
N LYS A 235 11.67 -15.80 20.36
CA LYS A 235 12.08 -16.78 21.38
C LYS A 235 12.91 -16.04 22.42
N GLY A 236 12.34 -15.83 23.61
CA GLY A 236 13.01 -15.16 24.70
C GLY A 236 14.33 -15.86 25.04
N LYS A 237 15.44 -15.10 25.03
CA LYS A 237 16.69 -15.53 25.65
C LYS A 237 16.42 -15.84 27.12
N LYS A 238 16.55 -17.11 27.52
CA LYS A 238 16.62 -17.50 28.94
C LYS A 238 17.74 -16.68 29.59
N LYS A 239 17.40 -15.81 30.56
CA LYS A 239 18.38 -15.18 31.45
C LYS A 239 19.07 -16.29 32.26
N THR A 240 20.32 -16.61 31.93
CA THR A 240 21.21 -17.37 32.81
C THR A 240 21.49 -16.53 34.05
N LYS A 241 20.95 -16.94 35.21
CA LYS A 241 21.29 -16.34 36.51
C LYS A 241 22.77 -16.65 36.80
N SER A 242 23.62 -15.63 36.82
CA SER A 242 24.97 -15.78 37.39
C SER A 242 24.83 -15.93 38.92
N LYS A 243 25.39 -17.01 39.47
CA LYS A 243 25.51 -17.22 40.91
C LYS A 243 26.54 -16.21 41.45
N LYS A 244 26.11 -15.31 42.34
CA LYS A 244 27.00 -14.47 43.15
C LYS A 244 27.78 -15.39 44.11
N ALA A 245 29.10 -15.46 43.96
CA ALA A 245 29.98 -16.12 44.91
C ALA A 245 30.01 -15.31 46.22
N LYS A 246 29.78 -15.98 47.36
CA LYS A 246 30.05 -15.45 48.70
C LYS A 246 31.57 -15.29 48.84
N LYS A 247 32.05 -14.08 49.12
CA LYS A 247 33.40 -13.86 49.65
C LYS A 247 33.34 -14.03 51.17
N SER A 248 34.12 -14.97 51.69
CA SER A 248 34.46 -15.12 53.10
C SER A 248 35.85 -14.54 53.32
N THR A 249 35.93 -13.46 54.10
CA THR A 249 37.00 -13.04 55.00
C THR A 249 36.56 -11.73 55.61
#